data_AF-A0A4D4N3Q5-F1
#
_entry.id   AF-A0A4D4N3Q5-F1
#
_cell.length_a   1.000
_cell.length_b   1.000
_cell.length_c   1.000
_cell.angle_alpha   90.00
_cell.angle_beta   90.00
_cell.angle_gamma   90.00
#
_symmetry.space_group_name_H-M   'P 1'
#
loop_
_entity.id
_entity.type
_entity.pdbx_description
1 polymer ?
#
loop_
_entity_poly.entity_id
_entity_poly.type
_entity_poly.pdbx_seq_one_letter_code
_entity_poly.pdbx_strand_id
1 'polypeptide(L)'
;MHPLIHQAVIVGENRPCVGALITLDPDYLPHWRTMVAAQADAPSREAREQNAVLQEVTRAVAAANSFVSRSESIRVFRILPEPFDPANGLLTPSMKLRRDVIVRRYATEIDAMYQSSARTRVKSLSDEPVSWEEHEENEDDVFRRVR
;
A
#
# COMPACT_ATOMS: atom_id res chain seq x y z
N MET A 1 -13.38 -5.51 15.36
CA MET A 1 -12.71 -4.28 15.84
C MET A 1 -11.27 -4.67 16.16
N HIS A 2 -10.28 -3.95 15.64
CA HIS A 2 -8.88 -4.32 15.79
C HIS A 2 -8.22 -3.48 16.89
N PRO A 3 -7.65 -4.07 17.96
CA PRO A 3 -7.25 -3.33 19.16
C PRO A 3 -6.07 -2.37 18.93
N LEU A 4 -5.22 -2.63 17.93
CA LEU A 4 -4.08 -1.76 17.62
C LEU A 4 -4.42 -0.59 16.69
N ILE A 5 -5.54 -0.66 15.95
CA ILE A 5 -5.88 0.37 14.96
C ILE A 5 -6.84 1.36 15.62
N HIS A 6 -6.43 2.62 15.66
CA HIS A 6 -7.26 3.67 16.20
C HIS A 6 -8.25 4.19 15.16
N GLN A 7 -7.73 4.72 14.06
CA GLN A 7 -8.53 5.34 13.01
C GLN A 7 -7.91 5.05 11.64
N ALA A 8 -8.76 5.11 10.60
CA ALA A 8 -8.32 4.97 9.23
C ALA A 8 -9.06 5.94 8.30
N VAL A 9 -8.35 6.48 7.32
CA VAL A 9 -8.90 7.32 6.25
C VAL A 9 -8.61 6.65 4.92
N ILE A 10 -9.68 6.38 4.16
CA ILE A 10 -9.57 5.85 2.81
C ILE A 10 -9.21 6.98 1.85
N VAL A 11 -8.23 6.72 0.99
CA VAL A 11 -7.77 7.59 -0.08
C VAL A 11 -7.82 6.81 -1.38
N GLY A 12 -8.14 7.42 -2.51
CA GLY A 12 -8.32 6.67 -3.76
C GLY A 12 -8.89 7.49 -4.91
N GLU A 13 -9.44 8.66 -4.62
CA GLU A 13 -9.91 9.59 -5.64
C GLU A 13 -8.76 9.99 -6.58
N ASN A 14 -8.97 9.79 -7.89
CA ASN A 14 -7.95 10.01 -8.93
C ASN A 14 -6.66 9.20 -8.73
N ARG A 15 -6.73 8.03 -8.10
CA ARG A 15 -5.58 7.12 -7.87
C ARG A 15 -5.82 5.76 -8.52
N PRO A 16 -4.75 4.99 -8.84
CA PRO A 16 -4.86 3.69 -9.51
C PRO A 16 -5.52 2.59 -8.66
N CYS A 17 -5.68 2.82 -7.35
CA CYS A 17 -6.32 1.91 -6.43
C CYS A 17 -6.74 2.59 -5.13
N VAL A 18 -7.61 1.92 -4.37
CA VAL A 18 -7.94 2.29 -3.00
C VAL A 18 -6.71 2.12 -2.11
N GLY A 19 -6.41 3.18 -1.38
CA GLY A 19 -5.38 3.25 -0.35
C GLY A 19 -5.96 3.63 1.02
N ALA A 20 -5.17 3.46 2.08
CA ALA A 20 -5.58 3.84 3.42
C ALA A 20 -4.45 4.50 4.21
N LEU A 21 -4.77 5.59 4.91
CA LEU A 21 -3.95 6.12 6.00
C LEU A 21 -4.46 5.55 7.31
N ILE A 22 -3.58 4.95 8.11
CA ILE A 22 -3.95 4.22 9.33
C ILE A 22 -3.17 4.80 10.50
N THR A 23 -3.84 5.08 11.60
CA THR A 23 -3.22 5.46 12.87
C THR A 23 -3.30 4.32 13.86
N LEU A 24 -2.29 4.22 14.72
CA LEU A 24 -2.29 3.25 15.82
C LEU A 24 -2.92 3.86 17.06
N ASP A 25 -3.44 2.99 17.92
CA ASP A 25 -3.98 3.39 19.22
C ASP A 25 -2.84 3.80 20.17
N PRO A 26 -2.75 5.09 20.56
CA PRO A 26 -1.66 5.56 21.41
C PRO A 26 -1.74 5.02 22.84
N ASP A 27 -2.92 4.63 23.31
CA ASP A 27 -3.13 4.10 24.66
C ASP A 27 -2.77 2.61 24.70
N TYR A 28 -3.09 1.88 23.63
CA TYR A 28 -2.81 0.44 23.53
C TYR A 28 -1.41 0.10 23.00
N LEU A 29 -0.81 0.95 22.17
CA LEU A 29 0.49 0.71 21.53
C LEU A 29 1.64 0.41 22.52
N PRO A 30 1.78 1.12 23.66
CA PRO A 30 2.82 0.81 24.65
C PRO A 30 2.67 -0.59 25.25
N HIS A 31 1.43 -0.99 25.57
CA HIS A 31 1.14 -2.30 26.12
C HIS A 31 1.45 -3.41 25.10
N TRP A 32 1.00 -3.22 23.86
CA TRP A 32 1.28 -4.16 22.77
C TRP A 32 2.78 -4.32 22.50
N ARG A 33 3.56 -3.22 22.53
CA ARG A 33 5.03 -3.26 22.38
C ARG A 33 5.70 -4.10 23.46
N THR A 34 5.29 -3.96 24.72
CA THR A 34 5.82 -4.79 25.82
C THR A 34 5.54 -6.28 25.58
N MET A 35 4.33 -6.61 25.09
CA MET A 35 3.93 -7.98 24.81
C MET A 35 4.77 -8.62 23.68
N VAL A 36 5.01 -7.88 22.60
CA VAL A 36 5.88 -8.33 21.48
C VAL A 36 7.33 -8.48 21.93
N ALA A 37 7.82 -7.55 22.75
CA ALA A 37 9.19 -7.57 23.25
C ALA A 37 9.49 -8.72 24.21
N ALA A 38 8.50 -9.17 24.99
CA ALA A 38 8.65 -10.28 25.92
C ALA A 38 8.83 -11.65 25.22
N GLN A 39 8.53 -11.74 23.93
CA GLN A 39 8.57 -12.99 23.15
C GLN A 39 9.87 -13.18 22.34
N ALA A 40 10.87 -12.30 22.50
CA ALA A 40 11.96 -12.19 21.53
C ALA A 40 13.38 -12.19 22.14
N ASP A 41 14.16 -13.24 21.84
CA ASP A 41 15.62 -13.36 22.07
C ASP A 41 16.38 -12.92 20.79
N ALA A 42 16.65 -11.63 20.54
CA ALA A 42 17.65 -11.15 19.53
C ALA A 42 17.80 -9.59 19.49
N PRO A 43 18.84 -9.01 18.81
CA PRO A 43 19.53 -7.78 19.24
C PRO A 43 18.97 -6.41 18.78
N SER A 44 18.00 -6.31 17.87
CA SER A 44 17.45 -5.00 17.41
C SER A 44 15.94 -4.89 17.62
N ARG A 45 15.57 -4.36 18.78
CA ARG A 45 14.19 -4.16 19.23
C ARG A 45 13.33 -3.34 18.25
N GLU A 46 13.86 -2.23 17.75
CA GLU A 46 13.11 -1.26 16.94
C GLU A 46 12.65 -1.82 15.57
N ALA A 47 13.54 -2.46 14.82
CA ALA A 47 13.21 -3.03 13.52
C ALA A 47 12.17 -4.18 13.64
N ARG A 48 12.23 -4.96 14.73
CA ARG A 48 11.24 -5.99 15.03
C ARG A 48 9.88 -5.41 15.38
N GLU A 49 9.83 -4.40 16.24
CA GLU A 49 8.60 -3.71 16.58
C GLU A 49 7.93 -3.17 15.32
N GLN A 50 8.70 -2.50 14.46
CA GLN A 50 8.18 -1.97 13.19
C GLN A 50 7.65 -3.09 12.27
N ASN A 51 8.32 -4.23 12.20
CA ASN A 51 7.85 -5.37 11.40
C ASN A 51 6.58 -6.00 11.98
N ALA A 52 6.52 -6.19 13.30
CA ALA A 52 5.36 -6.75 13.98
C ALA A 52 4.13 -5.84 13.83
N VAL A 53 4.31 -4.52 13.93
CA VAL A 53 3.23 -3.54 13.70
C VAL A 53 2.74 -3.66 12.27
N LEU A 54 3.66 -3.70 11.31
CA LEU A 54 3.30 -3.82 9.90
C LEU A 54 2.54 -5.11 9.61
N GLN A 55 2.96 -6.25 10.18
CA GLN A 55 2.27 -7.52 10.04
C GLN A 55 0.86 -7.49 10.63
N GLU A 56 0.71 -6.91 11.82
CA GLU A 56 -0.59 -6.79 12.48
C GLU A 56 -1.55 -5.92 11.66
N VAL A 57 -1.10 -4.75 11.23
CA VAL A 57 -1.92 -3.87 10.38
C VAL A 57 -2.24 -4.55 9.05
N THR A 58 -1.30 -5.31 8.46
CA THR A 58 -1.56 -6.08 7.24
C THR A 58 -2.67 -7.11 7.44
N ARG A 59 -2.68 -7.84 8.57
CA ARG A 59 -3.77 -8.76 8.92
C ARG A 59 -5.10 -8.04 9.05
N ALA A 60 -5.11 -6.90 9.72
CA ALA A 60 -6.32 -6.09 9.88
C ALA A 60 -6.86 -5.59 8.54
N VAL A 61 -5.98 -5.14 7.64
CA VAL A 61 -6.36 -4.72 6.27
C VAL A 61 -6.88 -5.92 5.47
N ALA A 62 -6.25 -7.09 5.56
CA ALA A 62 -6.73 -8.30 4.89
C ALA A 62 -8.13 -8.70 5.38
N ALA A 63 -8.37 -8.62 6.69
CA ALA A 63 -9.69 -8.85 7.27
C ALA A 63 -10.71 -7.79 6.83
N ALA A 64 -10.33 -6.52 6.72
CA ALA A 64 -11.22 -5.49 6.17
C ALA A 64 -11.57 -5.77 4.69
N ASN A 65 -10.57 -6.17 3.90
CA ASN A 65 -10.75 -6.48 2.47
C ASN A 65 -11.65 -7.70 2.22
N SER A 66 -11.82 -8.62 3.18
CA SER A 66 -12.73 -9.75 3.00
C SER A 66 -14.22 -9.37 2.98
N PHE A 67 -14.56 -8.14 3.40
CA PHE A 67 -15.94 -7.65 3.42
C PHE A 67 -16.31 -6.81 2.20
N VAL A 68 -15.37 -6.55 1.29
CA VAL A 68 -15.57 -5.63 0.17
C VAL A 68 -15.19 -6.29 -1.16
N SER A 69 -15.64 -5.69 -2.26
CA SER A 69 -15.27 -6.17 -3.60
C SER A 69 -13.78 -5.96 -3.90
N ARG A 70 -13.27 -6.64 -4.93
CA ARG A 70 -11.88 -6.48 -5.39
C ARG A 70 -11.56 -5.03 -5.79
N SER A 71 -12.53 -4.32 -6.37
CA SER A 71 -12.40 -2.90 -6.76
C SER A 71 -12.33 -1.96 -5.55
N GLU A 72 -12.95 -2.33 -4.43
CA GLU A 72 -12.99 -1.53 -3.20
C GLU A 72 -11.92 -1.94 -2.18
N SER A 73 -11.21 -3.03 -2.45
CA SER A 73 -10.15 -3.54 -1.58
C SER A 73 -8.99 -2.56 -1.48
N ILE A 74 -8.52 -2.34 -0.26
CA ILE A 74 -7.33 -1.54 0.05
C ILE A 74 -6.10 -2.26 -0.51
N ARG A 75 -5.43 -1.65 -1.49
CA ARG A 75 -4.26 -2.22 -2.17
C ARG A 75 -2.94 -1.65 -1.66
N VAL A 76 -2.98 -0.47 -1.07
CA VAL A 76 -1.81 0.20 -0.47
C VAL A 76 -2.23 0.85 0.83
N PHE A 77 -1.36 0.90 1.82
CA PHE A 77 -1.66 1.63 3.05
C PHE A 77 -0.39 2.23 3.65
N ARG A 78 -0.57 3.26 4.48
CA ARG A 78 0.49 3.90 5.23
C ARG A 78 0.09 4.00 6.69
N ILE A 79 0.97 3.55 7.57
CA ILE A 79 0.84 3.76 9.01
C ILE A 79 1.43 5.13 9.33
N LEU A 80 0.63 5.99 9.95
CA LEU A 80 1.02 7.32 10.36
C LEU A 80 1.61 7.30 11.78
N PRO A 81 2.61 8.15 12.06
CA PRO A 81 3.25 8.19 13.38
C PRO A 81 2.38 8.89 14.44
N GLU A 82 1.52 9.82 14.02
CA GLU A 82 0.66 10.61 14.90
C GLU A 82 -0.80 10.16 14.77
N PRO A 83 -1.56 10.08 15.89
CA PRO A 83 -3.01 9.89 15.83
C PRO A 83 -3.70 11.16 15.30
N PHE A 84 -4.93 11.01 14.81
CA PHE A 84 -5.76 12.18 14.52
C PHE A 84 -6.31 12.73 15.82
N ASP A 85 -6.18 14.05 16.01
CA ASP A 85 -6.53 14.71 17.27
C ASP A 85 -7.23 16.05 16.98
N PRO A 86 -8.15 16.53 17.84
CA PRO A 86 -8.67 17.89 17.69
C PRO A 86 -7.57 18.96 17.82
N ALA A 87 -6.55 18.73 18.64
CA ALA A 87 -5.44 19.67 18.88
C ALA A 87 -4.53 19.83 17.66
N ASN A 88 -4.34 18.78 16.85
CA ASN A 88 -3.63 18.87 15.57
C ASN A 88 -4.54 19.28 14.39
N GLY A 89 -5.82 19.55 14.67
CA GLY A 89 -6.80 20.04 13.71
C GLY A 89 -7.27 18.99 12.70
N LEU A 90 -6.93 17.72 12.89
CA LEU A 90 -7.31 16.60 12.02
C LEU A 90 -8.66 16.02 12.39
N LEU A 91 -9.11 16.25 13.62
CA LEU A 91 -10.48 16.01 14.05
C LEU A 91 -11.22 17.33 14.30
N THR A 92 -12.54 17.30 14.16
CA THR A 92 -13.40 18.35 14.71
C THR A 92 -13.43 18.24 16.24
N PRO A 93 -13.86 19.30 16.97
CA PRO A 93 -14.11 19.20 18.42
C PRO A 93 -15.12 18.09 18.79
N SER A 94 -15.97 17.69 17.84
CA SER A 94 -16.90 16.56 17.97
C SER A 94 -16.29 15.20 17.56
N MET A 95 -14.96 15.09 17.50
CA MET A 95 -14.21 13.87 17.13
C MET A 95 -14.48 13.32 15.72
N LYS A 96 -14.97 14.15 14.78
CA LYS A 96 -15.16 13.74 13.38
C LYS A 96 -13.90 13.99 12.55
N LEU A 97 -13.57 13.07 11.65
CA LEU A 97 -12.43 13.20 10.74
C LEU A 97 -12.60 14.38 9.78
N ARG A 98 -11.60 15.26 9.71
CA ARG A 98 -11.49 16.31 8.70
C ARG A 98 -10.69 15.81 7.50
N ARG A 99 -11.34 14.99 6.66
CA ARG A 99 -10.68 14.25 5.57
C ARG A 99 -9.88 15.15 4.63
N ASP A 100 -10.43 16.30 4.27
CA ASP A 100 -9.78 17.32 3.44
C ASP A 100 -8.45 17.79 4.03
N VAL A 101 -8.42 18.06 5.34
CA VAL A 101 -7.21 18.49 6.06
C VAL A 101 -6.21 17.35 6.18
N ILE A 102 -6.68 16.13 6.50
CA ILE A 102 -5.83 14.94 6.60
C ILE A 102 -5.14 14.65 5.27
N VAL A 103 -5.90 14.61 4.17
CA VAL A 103 -5.36 14.34 2.82
C VAL A 103 -4.35 15.42 2.42
N ARG A 104 -4.62 16.70 2.73
CA ARG A 104 -3.69 17.79 2.45
C ARG A 104 -2.42 17.71 3.30
N ARG A 105 -2.52 17.39 4.59
CA ARG A 105 -1.38 17.28 5.51
C ARG A 105 -0.45 16.14 5.11
N TYR A 106 -1.02 14.99 4.73
CA TYR A 106 -0.27 13.78 4.39
C TYR A 106 -0.14 13.55 2.87
N ALA A 107 -0.23 14.61 2.07
CA ALA A 107 -0.17 14.51 0.61
C ALA A 107 1.13 13.83 0.14
N THR A 108 2.26 14.18 0.75
CA THR A 108 3.57 13.61 0.45
C THR A 108 3.62 12.10 0.74
N GLU A 109 3.09 11.68 1.88
CA GLU A 109 3.03 10.27 2.30
C GLU A 109 2.09 9.47 1.41
N ILE A 110 0.96 10.06 1.02
CA ILE A 110 0.01 9.47 0.05
C ILE A 110 0.73 9.27 -1.28
N ASP A 111 1.38 10.29 -1.81
CA ASP A 111 2.09 10.21 -3.09
C ASP A 111 3.23 9.17 -3.04
N ALA A 112 4.03 9.18 -1.97
CA ALA A 112 5.09 8.21 -1.76
C ALA A 112 4.56 6.77 -1.67
N MET A 113 3.43 6.55 -1.00
CA MET A 113 2.76 5.25 -0.91
C MET A 113 2.37 4.73 -2.30
N TYR A 114 1.78 5.58 -3.16
CA TYR A 114 1.41 5.18 -4.52
C TYR A 114 2.62 4.98 -5.44
N GLN A 115 3.65 5.82 -5.36
CA GLN A 115 4.90 5.66 -6.15
C GLN A 115 5.63 4.36 -5.82
N SER A 116 5.66 3.99 -4.53
CA SER A 116 6.27 2.73 -4.06
C SER A 116 5.57 1.51 -4.67
N SER A 117 4.24 1.55 -4.76
CA SER A 117 3.44 0.47 -5.35
C SER A 117 3.56 0.38 -6.87
N ALA A 118 3.74 1.51 -7.56
CA ALA A 118 3.94 1.55 -9.00
C ALA A 118 5.27 0.87 -9.40
N ARG A 119 6.31 1.01 -8.57
CA ARG A 119 7.61 0.35 -8.78
C ARG A 119 7.52 -1.17 -8.78
N THR A 120 6.59 -1.75 -8.01
CA THR A 120 6.33 -3.20 -8.02
C THR A 120 5.72 -3.68 -9.33
N ARG A 121 4.95 -2.84 -10.04
CA ARG A 121 4.34 -3.21 -11.34
C ARG A 121 5.33 -3.16 -12.50
N VAL A 122 6.35 -2.31 -12.45
CA VAL A 122 7.34 -2.17 -13.52
C VAL A 122 8.27 -3.40 -13.60
N LYS A 123 8.50 -4.10 -12.48
CA LYS A 123 9.41 -5.27 -12.46
C LYS A 123 8.84 -6.52 -13.14
N SER A 124 7.57 -6.52 -13.57
CA SER A 124 6.97 -7.65 -14.29
C SER A 124 6.77 -7.39 -15.80
N LEU A 125 7.25 -6.26 -16.33
CA LEU A 125 7.00 -5.82 -17.71
C LEU A 125 8.30 -5.65 -18.53
N SER A 126 9.41 -6.21 -18.07
CA SER A 126 10.68 -6.20 -18.81
C SER A 126 11.38 -7.56 -18.70
N ASP A 127 10.81 -8.56 -19.35
CA ASP A 127 11.52 -9.78 -19.75
C ASP A 127 10.96 -10.17 -21.12
N GLU A 128 11.37 -9.45 -22.16
CA GLU A 128 11.58 -10.00 -23.51
C GLU A 128 12.35 -8.98 -24.35
N PRO A 129 13.55 -9.32 -24.86
CA PRO A 129 14.15 -8.55 -25.94
C PRO A 129 13.38 -8.88 -27.23
N VAL A 130 12.68 -7.89 -27.78
CA VAL A 130 12.09 -7.98 -29.13
C VAL A 130 13.25 -8.09 -30.12
N SER A 131 13.47 -9.31 -30.62
CA SER A 131 14.38 -9.60 -31.73
C SER A 131 13.70 -9.19 -33.03
N TRP A 132 14.14 -8.07 -33.60
CA TRP A 132 13.82 -7.69 -34.97
C TRP A 132 14.72 -8.49 -35.91
N GLU A 133 14.23 -9.60 -36.43
CA GLU A 133 14.78 -10.15 -37.68
C GLU A 133 13.95 -9.57 -38.83
N GLU A 134 14.51 -8.53 -39.44
CA GLU A 134 14.15 -8.10 -40.79
C GLU A 134 14.46 -9.24 -41.76
N HIS A 135 13.44 -9.79 -42.39
CA HIS A 135 13.58 -10.53 -43.63
C HIS A 135 12.45 -10.09 -44.57
N GLU A 136 12.65 -8.93 -45.19
CA GLU A 136 12.06 -8.66 -46.50
C GLU A 136 13.11 -8.93 -47.59
N GLU A 137 12.57 -9.39 -48.72
CA GLU A 137 13.18 -9.60 -50.05
C GLU A 137 13.86 -10.95 -50.32
N ASN A 138 13.19 -11.79 -51.11
CA ASN A 138 13.45 -11.75 -52.56
C ASN A 138 12.26 -12.32 -53.36
N GLU A 139 11.71 -11.49 -54.25
CA GLU A 139 10.89 -11.92 -55.38
C GLU A 139 11.76 -12.67 -56.41
N ASP A 140 11.10 -13.35 -57.35
CA ASP A 140 11.65 -14.02 -58.52
C ASP A 140 12.34 -15.37 -58.31
N ASP A 141 11.56 -16.46 -58.43
CA ASP A 141 11.99 -17.53 -59.33
C ASP A 141 10.84 -18.15 -60.12
N VAL A 142 11.06 -18.12 -61.43
CA VAL A 142 10.18 -18.44 -62.52
C VAL A 142 10.34 -19.94 -62.81
N PHE A 143 9.30 -20.60 -63.30
CA PHE A 143 9.29 -21.99 -63.82
C PHE A 143 9.20 -23.14 -62.81
N ARG A 144 8.00 -23.73 -62.66
CA ARG A 144 7.56 -24.88 -63.49
C ARG A 144 6.14 -25.30 -63.14
N ARG A 145 5.27 -25.19 -64.13
CA ARG A 145 3.89 -25.65 -64.15
C ARG A 145 3.87 -27.17 -64.29
N VAL A 146 3.07 -27.83 -63.44
CA VAL A 146 2.71 -29.24 -63.51
C VAL A 146 2.01 -29.53 -64.85
N ARG A 147 2.51 -30.54 -65.57
CA ARG A 147 1.70 -31.54 -66.26
C ARG A 147 2.10 -32.90 -65.70
#